data_AF-A0AAW9QFC8-F1
#
_entry.id   AF-A0AAW9QFC8-F1
#
_cell.length_a   1.000
_cell.length_b   1.000
_cell.length_c   1.000
_cell.angle_alpha   90.00
_cell.angle_beta   90.00
_cell.angle_gamma   90.00
#
_symmetry.space_group_name_H-M   'P 1'
#
loop_
_entity.id
_entity.type
_entity.pdbx_description
1 polymer ?
#
loop_
_entity_poly.entity_id
_entity_poly.type
_entity_poly.pdbx_seq_one_letter_code
_entity_poly.pdbx_strand_id
1 'polypeptide(L)' 'MTPEQQNLIEKAKQSLEAAKVLQTNRFADYATSRAYYSMFYAVEALLLTKNLSFSSHQAVIAALGREFAR' A
#
# COMPACT_ATOMS: atom_id res chain seq x y z
N MET A 1 -2.87 -0.05 16.74
CA MET A 1 -2.70 -0.86 15.52
C MET A 1 -2.63 -2.32 15.92
N THR A 2 -3.31 -3.19 15.19
CA THR A 2 -3.17 -4.65 15.34
C THR A 2 -1.82 -5.12 14.80
N PRO A 3 -1.34 -6.32 15.17
CA PRO A 3 -0.12 -6.89 14.58
C PRO A 3 -0.16 -6.97 13.05
N GLU A 4 -1.34 -7.26 12.48
CA GLU A 4 -1.55 -7.30 11.02
C GLU A 4 -1.39 -5.92 10.38
N GLN A 5 -2.00 -4.88 10.97
CA GLN A 5 -1.80 -3.50 10.51
C GLN A 5 -0.34 -3.08 10.60
N GLN A 6 0.36 -3.47 11.67
CA GLN A 6 1.79 -3.17 11.82
C GLN A 6 2.63 -3.84 10.73
N ASN A 7 2.33 -5.09 10.39
CA ASN A 7 3.01 -5.81 9.31
C ASN A 7 2.82 -5.12 7.95
N LEU A 8 1.59 -4.69 7.65
CA LEU A 8 1.26 -3.99 6.41
C LEU A 8 1.96 -2.63 6.32
N ILE A 9 1.98 -1.86 7.41
CA ILE A 9 2.71 -0.58 7.45
C ILE A 9 4.21 -0.79 7.27
N GLU A 10 4.79 -1.85 7.84
CA GLU A 10 6.20 -2.16 7.65
C GLU A 10 6.50 -2.54 6.18
N LYS A 11 5.66 -3.37 5.56
CA LYS A 11 5.75 -3.68 4.12
C LYS A 11 5.61 -2.44 3.24
N ALA A 12 4.73 -1.51 3.61
CA ALA A 12 4.55 -0.25 2.91
C ALA A 12 5.84 0.58 2.93
N LYS A 13 6.47 0.70 4.11
CA LYS A 13 7.76 1.42 4.29
C LYS A 13 8.88 0.76 3.49
N GLN A 14 9.04 -0.55 3.59
CA GLN A 14 10.07 -1.28 2.85
C GLN A 14 9.88 -1.15 1.33
N SER A 15 8.64 -1.20 0.85
CA SER A 15 8.33 -0.99 -0.56
C SER A 15 8.66 0.44 -1.02
N LEU A 16 8.41 1.45 -0.18
CA LEU A 16 8.77 2.83 -0.48
C LEU A 16 10.28 3.03 -0.56
N GLU A 17 11.04 2.47 0.38
CA GLU A 17 12.51 2.55 0.35
C GLU A 17 13.07 1.84 -0.89
N ALA A 18 12.54 0.66 -1.25
CA ALA A 18 12.88 0.00 -2.50
C ALA A 18 12.58 0.87 -3.74
N ALA A 19 11.41 1.54 -3.76
CA ALA A 19 11.05 2.44 -4.85
C ALA A 19 12.06 3.59 -5.01
N LYS A 20 12.50 4.21 -3.91
CA LYS A 20 13.51 5.28 -3.91
C LYS A 20 14.86 4.80 -4.43
N VAL A 21 15.31 3.61 -4.01
CA VAL A 21 16.55 2.99 -4.50
C VAL A 21 16.46 2.75 -6.00
N LEU A 22 15.37 2.16 -6.48
CA LEU A 22 15.16 1.88 -7.90
C LEU A 22 15.11 3.16 -8.74
N GLN A 23 14.42 4.19 -8.25
CA GLN A 23 14.35 5.50 -8.89
C GLN A 23 15.75 6.13 -9.03
N THR A 24 16.54 6.09 -7.96
CA THR A 24 17.91 6.62 -7.94
C THR A 24 18.81 5.90 -8.96
N ASN A 25 18.58 4.60 -9.16
CA ASN A 25 19.28 3.78 -10.14
C ASN A 25 18.66 3.81 -11.56
N ARG A 26 17.75 4.75 -11.84
CA ARG A 26 17.08 4.95 -13.13
C ARG A 26 16.23 3.77 -13.61
N PHE A 27 15.75 2.92 -12.70
CA PHE A 27 14.81 1.82 -12.97
C PHE A 27 13.36 2.27 -12.76
N ALA A 28 12.88 3.20 -13.60
CA ALA A 28 11.61 3.91 -13.38
C ALA A 28 10.37 3.00 -13.31
N ASP A 29 10.25 2.00 -14.19
CA ASP A 29 9.10 1.08 -14.21
C ASP A 29 9.01 0.23 -12.94
N TYR A 30 10.17 -0.24 -12.46
CA TYR A 30 10.27 -1.00 -11.22
C TYR A 30 10.04 -0.11 -9.98
N ALA A 31 10.55 1.11 -10.00
CA ALA A 31 10.29 2.09 -8.94
C ALA A 31 8.79 2.38 -8.81
N THR A 32 8.11 2.60 -9.94
CA THR A 32 6.66 2.83 -9.99
C THR A 32 5.89 1.64 -9.44
N SER A 33 6.28 0.42 -9.81
CA SER A 33 5.66 -0.81 -9.28
C SER A 33 5.79 -0.89 -7.76
N ARG A 34 6.96 -0.54 -7.20
CA ARG A 34 7.17 -0.54 -5.74
C ARG A 34 6.44 0.58 -5.01
N ALA A 35 6.35 1.76 -5.62
CA ALA A 35 5.55 2.86 -5.10
C ALA A 35 4.06 2.49 -5.05
N TYR A 36 3.53 1.84 -6.09
CA TYR A 36 2.16 1.32 -6.10
C TYR A 36 1.92 0.36 -4.93
N TYR A 37 2.78 -0.64 -4.73
CA TYR A 37 2.62 -1.58 -3.62
C TYR A 37 2.77 -0.94 -2.24
N SER A 38 3.62 0.09 -2.11
CA SER A 38 3.69 0.87 -0.87
C SER A 38 2.34 1.48 -0.51
N MET A 39 1.68 2.14 -1.47
CA MET A 39 0.34 2.69 -1.27
C MET A 39 -0.68 1.59 -1.01
N PHE A 40 -0.61 0.48 -1.75
CA PHE A 40 -1.53 -0.65 -1.59
C PHE A 40 -1.51 -1.20 -0.15
N TYR A 41 -0.34 -1.51 0.39
CA TYR A 41 -0.22 -2.01 1.77
C TYR A 41 -0.67 -0.98 2.81
N ALA A 42 -0.40 0.31 2.58
CA ALA A 42 -0.88 1.37 3.46
C ALA A 42 -2.41 1.44 3.48
N VAL A 43 -3.05 1.28 2.32
CA VAL A 43 -4.52 1.28 2.18
C VAL A 43 -5.13 0.03 2.81
N GLU A 44 -4.53 -1.15 2.65
CA GLU A 44 -4.99 -2.36 3.35
C GLU A 44 -4.94 -2.16 4.87
N ALA A 45 -3.85 -1.60 5.42
CA ALA A 45 -3.75 -1.30 6.84
C ALA A 45 -4.82 -0.31 7.32
N LEU A 46 -5.13 0.70 6.49
CA LEU A 46 -6.16 1.69 6.75
C LEU A 46 -7.57 1.07 6.74
N LEU A 47 -7.88 0.23 5.77
CA LEU A 47 -9.18 -0.47 5.67
C LEU A 47 -9.41 -1.42 6.85
N LEU A 48 -8.35 -2.07 7.36
CA LEU A 48 -8.43 -2.89 8.57
C LEU A 48 -8.86 -2.09 9.80
N THR A 49 -8.68 -0.76 9.86
CA THR A 49 -9.21 0.07 10.97
C THR A 49 -10.73 0.06 11.05
N LYS A 50 -11.39 -0.28 9.93
CA LYS A 50 -12.84 -0.46 9.79
C LYS A 50 -13.25 -1.93 9.72
N ASN A 51 -12.35 -2.86 10.05
CA ASN A 51 -12.53 -4.32 9.90
C ASN A 51 -12.86 -4.75 8.45
N LEU A 52 -12.35 -4.02 7.45
CA LEU A 52 -12.54 -4.35 6.03
C LEU A 52 -11.27 -4.97 5.46
N SER A 53 -11.41 -6.09 4.75
CA SER A 53 -10.35 -6.73 3.98
C SER A 53 -10.89 -7.24 2.64
N PHE A 54 -10.04 -7.25 1.62
CA PHE A 54 -10.44 -7.59 0.25
C PHE A 54 -9.37 -8.45 -0.42
N SER A 55 -9.79 -9.39 -1.26
CA SER A 55 -8.88 -10.29 -1.98
C SER A 55 -8.42 -9.77 -3.35
N SER A 56 -8.99 -8.66 -3.84
CA SER A 56 -8.66 -8.09 -5.15
C SER A 56 -8.18 -6.65 -5.05
N HIS A 57 -7.20 -6.30 -5.89
CA HIS A 57 -6.65 -4.94 -5.93
C HIS A 57 -7.71 -3.88 -6.25
N GLN A 58 -8.60 -4.18 -7.19
CA GLN A 58 -9.68 -3.26 -7.57
C GLN A 58 -10.64 -3.01 -6.39
N ALA A 59 -10.94 -4.03 -5.58
CA ALA A 59 -11.80 -3.87 -4.42
C ALA A 59 -11.16 -3.00 -3.34
N VAL A 60 -9.85 -3.15 -3.09
CA VAL A 60 -9.11 -2.28 -2.15
C VAL A 60 -9.18 -0.81 -2.58
N ILE A 61 -8.95 -0.52 -3.86
CA ILE A 61 -9.02 0.85 -4.41
C ILE A 61 -10.44 1.41 -4.30
N ALA A 62 -11.45 0.63 -4.68
CA ALA A 62 -12.85 1.05 -4.59
C ALA A 62 -13.29 1.30 -3.14
N ALA A 63 -12.82 0.48 -2.19
CA ALA A 63 -13.10 0.65 -0.77
C ALA A 63 -12.43 1.89 -0.19
N LEU A 64 -11.18 2.19 -0.57
CA LEU A 64 -10.53 3.44 -0.17
C LEU A 64 -11.37 4.66 -0.58
N GLY A 65 -11.80 4.70 -1.85
CA GLY A 65 -12.64 5.80 -2.35
C GLY A 65 -13.94 5.94 -1.57
N ARG A 66 -14.63 4.82 -1.33
CA ARG A 66 -15.91 4.76 -0.61
C ARG A 66 -15.81 5.24 0.84
N GLU A 67 -14.75 4.83 1.54
CA GLU A 67 -14.61 4.97 2.99
C GLU A 67 -13.86 6.23 3.43
N PHE A 68 -12.96 6.75 2.59
CA PHE A 68 -12.02 7.80 3.01
C PHE A 68 -11.89 9.01 2.07
N ALA A 69 -12.45 8.97 0.84
CA ALA A 69 -12.24 10.03 -0.17
C ALA A 69 -13.55 10.63 -0.73
N ARG A 70 -14.59 10.76 0.11
CA ARG A 70 -15.84 11.44 -0.26
C ARG A 70 -15.65 12.96 -0.40
#